data_AF-A0A536HVC5-F1
#
_entry.id   AF-A0A536HVC5-F1
#
_cell.length_a   1.000
_cell.length_b   1.000
_cell.length_c   1.000
_cell.angle_alpha   90.00
_cell.angle_beta   90.00
_cell.angle_gamma   90.00
#
_symmetry.space_group_name_H-M   'P 1'
#
loop_
_entity.id
_entity.type
_entity.pdbx_description
1 polymer ?
#
loop_
_entity_poly.entity_id
_entity_poly.type
_entity_poly.pdbx_seq_one_letter_code
_entity_poly.pdbx_strand_id
1 'polypeptide(L)'
;MLTDSDVLRAFPGIDDIHDARLRKLSIDVWRYVSERNPAWTDIAKIPPHPTMPIATHGNLVKHVVAMVRISEALVPIYRELWKQDLDLDTFRAASYVHDAAKVIEFVEKEGALTAIPGYNHAIEAGRIVRELGGPEPLAHMIEAHSFAGALVVPRTRDAQLFLMLDPMCLNVFPEQGPGVVERHLKANGWDDPKTLERYRSPGA
;
A
#
# COMPACT_ATOMS: atom_id res chain seq x y z
N MET A 1 -1.13 15.60 -15.40
CA MET A 1 -1.59 15.63 -13.99
C MET A 1 -3.01 15.08 -13.95
N LEU A 2 -3.28 14.17 -13.01
CA LEU A 2 -4.61 13.63 -12.77
C LEU A 2 -5.51 14.72 -12.17
N THR A 3 -6.76 14.77 -12.63
CA THR A 3 -7.80 15.62 -12.03
C THR A 3 -8.52 14.88 -10.91
N ASP A 4 -9.24 15.59 -10.06
CA ASP A 4 -10.11 15.00 -9.03
C ASP A 4 -11.09 13.99 -9.64
N SER A 5 -11.63 14.31 -10.83
CA SER A 5 -12.52 13.40 -11.56
C SER A 5 -11.81 12.12 -12.04
N ASP A 6 -10.52 12.18 -12.38
CA ASP A 6 -9.78 10.98 -12.76
C ASP A 6 -9.59 10.05 -11.56
N VAL A 7 -9.29 10.63 -10.40
CA VAL A 7 -9.12 9.89 -9.13
C VAL A 7 -10.45 9.27 -8.68
N LEU A 8 -11.53 10.05 -8.65
CA LEU A 8 -12.86 9.57 -8.26
C LEU A 8 -13.45 8.56 -9.24
N ARG A 9 -13.09 8.63 -10.53
CA ARG A 9 -13.46 7.59 -11.50
C ARG A 9 -12.76 6.26 -11.22
N ALA A 10 -11.50 6.29 -10.79
CA ALA A 10 -10.76 5.09 -10.40
C ALA A 10 -11.21 4.55 -9.02
N PHE A 11 -11.53 5.47 -8.10
CA PHE A 11 -11.82 5.19 -6.70
C PHE A 11 -13.10 5.90 -6.22
N PRO A 12 -14.28 5.52 -6.73
CA PRO A 12 -15.53 6.21 -6.38
C PRO A 12 -15.86 6.13 -4.88
N GLY A 13 -15.43 5.06 -4.19
CA GLY A 13 -15.64 4.90 -2.75
C GLY A 13 -14.82 5.86 -1.87
N ILE A 14 -14.01 6.76 -2.43
CA ILE A 14 -13.42 7.86 -1.65
C ILE A 14 -14.54 8.73 -1.05
N ASP A 15 -15.68 8.86 -1.74
CA ASP A 15 -16.84 9.62 -1.25
C ASP A 15 -17.48 9.04 0.02
N ASP A 16 -17.19 7.78 0.34
CA ASP A 16 -17.69 7.10 1.54
C ASP A 16 -16.85 7.41 2.79
N ILE A 17 -15.72 8.13 2.67
CA ILE A 17 -14.90 8.61 3.80
C ILE A 17 -15.61 9.80 4.45
N HIS A 18 -16.10 9.68 5.69
CA HIS A 18 -16.86 10.74 6.34
C HIS A 18 -15.99 11.92 6.78
N ASP A 19 -14.75 11.70 7.21
CA ASP A 19 -13.79 12.77 7.48
C ASP A 19 -13.42 13.48 6.16
N ALA A 20 -13.94 14.70 5.99
CA ALA A 20 -13.71 15.52 4.81
C ALA A 20 -12.22 15.83 4.56
N ARG A 21 -11.40 15.90 5.61
CA ARG A 21 -9.95 16.11 5.47
C ARG A 21 -9.28 14.86 4.89
N LEU A 22 -9.62 13.67 5.40
CA LEU A 22 -9.09 12.41 4.87
C LEU A 22 -9.56 12.17 3.44
N ARG A 23 -10.83 12.46 3.14
CA ARG A 23 -11.37 12.39 1.78
C ARG A 23 -10.58 13.26 0.80
N LYS A 24 -10.35 14.52 1.15
CA LYS A 24 -9.58 15.45 0.32
C LYS A 24 -8.12 14.99 0.17
N LEU A 25 -7.50 14.57 1.28
CA LEU A 25 -6.13 14.08 1.30
C LEU A 25 -5.95 12.89 0.35
N SER A 26 -6.90 11.94 0.33
CA SER A 26 -6.84 10.82 -0.59
C SER A 26 -6.74 11.26 -2.05
N ILE A 27 -7.48 12.31 -2.45
CA ILE A 27 -7.41 12.87 -3.81
C ILE A 27 -6.09 13.62 -4.03
N ASP A 28 -5.69 14.45 -3.07
CA ASP A 28 -4.49 15.30 -3.17
C ASP A 28 -3.21 14.47 -3.34
N VAL A 29 -3.10 13.31 -2.69
CA VAL A 29 -1.93 12.41 -2.85
C VAL A 29 -1.79 11.94 -4.30
N TRP A 30 -2.88 11.52 -4.95
CA TRP A 30 -2.84 11.07 -6.34
C TRP A 30 -2.47 12.21 -7.31
N ARG A 31 -2.96 13.42 -7.04
CA ARG A 31 -2.56 14.62 -7.79
C ARG A 31 -1.07 14.87 -7.64
N TYR A 32 -0.58 14.90 -6.40
CA TYR A 32 0.82 15.12 -6.05
C TYR A 32 1.77 14.17 -6.77
N VAL A 33 1.46 12.87 -6.80
CA VAL A 33 2.32 11.88 -7.48
C VAL A 33 2.25 12.01 -9.00
N SER A 34 1.09 12.38 -9.55
CA SER A 34 0.91 12.60 -11.00
C SER A 34 1.57 13.87 -11.53
N GLU A 35 1.80 14.86 -10.67
CA GLU A 35 2.61 16.04 -11.01
C GLU A 35 4.09 15.66 -11.15
N ARG A 36 4.57 14.73 -10.31
CA ARG A 36 5.97 14.26 -10.30
C ARG A 36 6.26 13.24 -11.39
N ASN A 37 5.29 12.39 -11.73
CA ASN A 37 5.36 11.53 -12.90
C ASN A 37 4.09 11.68 -13.76
N PRO A 38 4.10 12.57 -14.77
CA PRO A 38 2.95 12.82 -15.62
C PRO A 38 2.70 11.71 -16.66
N ALA A 39 3.57 10.69 -16.76
CA ALA A 39 3.41 9.59 -17.72
C ALA A 39 2.17 8.74 -17.44
N TRP A 40 1.74 8.64 -16.18
CA TRP A 40 0.56 7.90 -15.77
C TRP A 40 -0.69 8.77 -15.86
N THR A 41 -1.35 8.76 -17.02
CA THR A 41 -2.61 9.50 -17.23
C THR A 41 -3.86 8.69 -16.87
N ASP A 42 -3.71 7.38 -16.64
CA ASP A 42 -4.81 6.47 -16.31
C ASP A 42 -4.37 5.52 -15.20
N ILE A 43 -4.96 5.69 -14.00
CA ILE A 43 -4.63 4.90 -12.80
C ILE A 43 -4.91 3.40 -13.05
N ALA A 44 -5.90 3.07 -13.88
CA ALA A 44 -6.26 1.68 -14.17
C ALA A 44 -5.20 0.95 -15.02
N LYS A 45 -4.24 1.67 -15.61
CA LYS A 45 -3.12 1.09 -16.37
C LYS A 45 -1.88 0.83 -15.50
N ILE A 46 -1.89 1.22 -14.24
CA ILE A 46 -0.78 0.97 -13.33
C ILE A 46 -0.84 -0.50 -12.85
N PRO A 47 0.20 -1.32 -13.09
CA PRO A 47 0.27 -2.67 -12.54
C PRO A 47 0.60 -2.63 -11.03
N PRO A 48 0.32 -3.70 -10.27
CA PRO A 48 0.71 -3.77 -8.85
C PRO A 48 2.23 -3.84 -8.65
N HIS A 49 2.97 -4.37 -9.64
CA HIS A 49 4.43 -4.42 -9.69
C HIS A 49 4.89 -4.56 -11.16
N PRO A 50 6.08 -4.06 -11.56
CA PRO A 50 6.55 -4.16 -12.95
C PRO A 50 6.64 -5.60 -13.50
N THR A 51 6.87 -6.58 -12.62
CA THR A 51 6.93 -8.02 -12.97
C THR A 51 5.60 -8.76 -12.82
N MET A 52 4.50 -8.05 -12.53
CA MET A 52 3.17 -8.63 -12.35
C MET A 52 2.23 -8.13 -13.46
N PRO A 53 2.09 -8.88 -14.58
CA PRO A 53 1.23 -8.47 -15.68
C PRO A 53 -0.23 -8.29 -15.26
N ILE A 54 -0.86 -7.19 -15.70
CA ILE A 54 -2.25 -6.85 -15.37
C ILE A 54 -3.22 -7.96 -15.79
N ALA A 55 -2.97 -8.63 -16.92
CA ALA A 55 -3.81 -9.71 -17.43
C ALA A 55 -3.93 -10.89 -16.44
N THR A 56 -2.90 -11.12 -15.62
CA THR A 56 -2.84 -12.24 -14.67
C THR A 56 -3.18 -11.78 -13.26
N HIS A 57 -2.58 -10.67 -12.80
CA HIS A 57 -2.64 -10.25 -11.40
C HIS A 57 -3.64 -9.12 -11.13
N GLY A 58 -4.26 -8.57 -12.16
CA GLY A 58 -5.06 -7.34 -12.05
C GLY A 58 -4.18 -6.09 -12.00
N ASN A 59 -4.83 -4.93 -11.94
CA ASN A 59 -4.17 -3.63 -11.85
C ASN A 59 -4.16 -3.12 -10.39
N LEU A 60 -3.45 -2.02 -10.17
CA LEU A 60 -3.34 -1.39 -8.87
C LEU A 60 -4.71 -0.96 -8.31
N VAL A 61 -5.65 -0.54 -9.17
CA VAL A 61 -7.00 -0.16 -8.74
C VAL A 61 -7.72 -1.32 -8.06
N LYS A 62 -7.67 -2.53 -8.63
CA LYS A 62 -8.28 -3.73 -8.03
C LYS A 62 -7.69 -4.05 -6.67
N HIS A 63 -6.38 -3.91 -6.53
CA HIS A 63 -5.67 -4.13 -5.27
C HIS A 63 -6.13 -3.14 -4.18
N VAL A 64 -6.13 -1.85 -4.50
CA VAL A 64 -6.62 -0.79 -3.60
C VAL A 64 -8.09 -1.00 -3.20
N VAL A 65 -8.96 -1.32 -4.16
CA VAL A 65 -10.39 -1.57 -3.88
C VAL A 65 -10.58 -2.81 -2.99
N ALA A 66 -9.78 -3.86 -3.17
CA ALA A 66 -9.80 -5.02 -2.29
C ALA A 66 -9.42 -4.65 -0.85
N MET A 67 -8.37 -3.83 -0.68
CA MET A 67 -7.96 -3.33 0.65
C MET A 67 -9.07 -2.53 1.34
N VAL A 68 -9.77 -1.67 0.62
CA VAL A 68 -10.90 -0.90 1.17
C VAL A 68 -12.00 -1.84 1.65
N ARG A 69 -12.45 -2.77 0.80
CA ARG A 69 -13.55 -3.69 1.11
C ARG A 69 -13.25 -4.61 2.27
N ILE A 70 -12.01 -5.11 2.36
CA ILE A 70 -11.61 -5.95 3.48
C ILE A 70 -11.45 -5.10 4.74
N SER A 71 -10.97 -3.86 4.66
CA SER A 71 -10.97 -2.92 5.80
C SER A 71 -12.37 -2.68 6.37
N GLU A 72 -13.37 -2.53 5.50
CA GLU A 72 -14.78 -2.35 5.90
C GLU A 72 -15.35 -3.55 6.64
N ALA A 73 -14.84 -4.76 6.39
CA ALA A 73 -15.20 -5.96 7.15
C ALA A 73 -14.36 -6.09 8.44
N LEU A 74 -13.05 -5.85 8.34
CA LEU A 74 -12.07 -6.05 9.42
C LEU A 74 -12.31 -5.11 10.61
N VAL A 75 -12.45 -3.81 10.32
CA VAL A 75 -12.49 -2.77 11.36
C VAL A 75 -13.68 -2.94 12.31
N PRO A 76 -14.93 -3.16 11.84
CA PRO A 76 -16.06 -3.42 12.73
C PRO A 76 -15.87 -4.66 13.61
N ILE A 77 -15.34 -5.75 13.05
CA ILE A 77 -15.09 -7.00 13.79
C ILE A 77 -14.09 -6.76 14.93
N TYR A 78 -13.01 -6.02 14.68
CA TYR A 78 -12.02 -5.69 15.71
C TYR A 78 -12.53 -4.74 16.79
N ARG A 79 -13.36 -3.77 16.41
CA ARG A 79 -14.06 -2.91 17.37
C ARG A 79 -15.01 -3.73 18.26
N GLU A 80 -15.78 -4.64 17.67
CA GLU A 80 -16.80 -5.41 18.38
C GLU A 80 -16.20 -6.49 19.28
N LEU A 81 -15.40 -7.40 18.71
CA LEU A 81 -14.93 -8.60 19.39
C LEU A 81 -13.71 -8.33 20.27
N TRP A 82 -12.80 -7.50 19.77
CA TRP A 82 -11.50 -7.26 20.40
C TRP A 82 -11.40 -5.92 21.14
N LYS A 83 -12.49 -5.13 21.13
CA LYS A 83 -12.59 -3.80 21.77
C LYS A 83 -11.44 -2.87 21.37
N GLN A 84 -11.00 -2.97 20.12
CA GLN A 84 -9.94 -2.13 19.59
C GLN A 84 -10.51 -0.83 19.03
N ASP A 85 -9.92 0.30 19.43
CA ASP A 85 -10.23 1.61 18.85
C ASP A 85 -9.46 1.76 17.54
N LEU A 86 -10.08 1.27 16.46
CA LEU A 86 -9.62 1.43 15.08
C LEU A 86 -10.49 2.50 14.43
N ASP A 87 -9.97 3.29 13.49
CA ASP A 87 -10.77 4.23 12.72
C ASP A 87 -10.98 3.77 11.26
N LEU A 88 -12.23 3.59 10.84
CA LEU A 88 -12.53 3.08 9.50
C LEU A 88 -12.16 4.09 8.41
N ASP A 89 -12.35 5.38 8.65
CA ASP A 89 -12.00 6.41 7.66
C ASP A 89 -10.48 6.48 7.47
N THR A 90 -9.71 6.35 8.55
CA THR A 90 -8.25 6.21 8.47
C THR A 90 -7.83 4.97 7.67
N PHE A 91 -8.46 3.80 7.88
CA PHE A 91 -8.19 2.60 7.10
C PHE A 91 -8.54 2.77 5.62
N ARG A 92 -9.70 3.35 5.30
CA ARG A 92 -10.11 3.66 3.93
C ARG A 92 -9.11 4.60 3.25
N ALA A 93 -8.76 5.70 3.92
CA ALA A 93 -7.80 6.66 3.41
C ALA A 93 -6.42 6.01 3.18
N ALA A 94 -5.94 5.19 4.12
CA ALA A 94 -4.70 4.42 3.96
C ALA A 94 -4.77 3.52 2.72
N SER A 95 -5.83 2.72 2.59
CA SER A 95 -6.02 1.84 1.42
C SER A 95 -5.97 2.61 0.11
N TYR A 96 -6.61 3.77 0.02
CA TYR A 96 -6.61 4.56 -1.22
C TYR A 96 -5.26 5.15 -1.61
N VAL A 97 -4.31 5.31 -0.68
CA VAL A 97 -3.07 6.06 -0.96
C VAL A 97 -1.78 5.30 -0.68
N HIS A 98 -1.81 4.16 0.00
CA HIS A 98 -0.61 3.45 0.46
C HIS A 98 0.40 3.20 -0.66
N ASP A 99 -0.11 2.84 -1.84
CA ASP A 99 0.67 2.49 -3.03
C ASP A 99 0.78 3.63 -4.05
N ALA A 100 0.24 4.84 -3.77
CA ALA A 100 0.19 5.92 -4.74
C ALA A 100 1.60 6.34 -5.22
N ALA A 101 2.62 6.22 -4.36
CA ALA A 101 4.01 6.52 -4.73
C ALA A 101 4.60 5.56 -5.77
N LYS A 102 3.95 4.42 -6.08
CA LYS A 102 4.30 3.58 -7.24
C LYS A 102 4.21 4.34 -8.56
N VAL A 103 3.37 5.37 -8.64
CA VAL A 103 3.31 6.30 -9.77
C VAL A 103 4.67 6.96 -10.02
N ILE A 104 5.41 7.31 -8.97
CA ILE A 104 6.75 7.89 -9.09
C ILE A 104 7.80 6.79 -9.31
N GLU A 105 7.65 5.67 -8.58
CA GLU A 105 8.59 4.54 -8.62
C GLU A 105 8.67 3.89 -10.01
N PHE A 106 7.54 3.74 -10.70
CA PHE A 106 7.46 2.98 -11.94
C PHE A 106 7.75 3.87 -13.14
N VAL A 107 8.85 3.56 -13.81
CA VAL A 107 9.40 4.31 -14.94
C VAL A 107 9.65 3.37 -16.13
N GLU A 108 9.56 3.91 -17.34
CA GLU A 108 9.94 3.18 -18.55
C GLU A 108 11.43 3.38 -18.82
N LYS A 109 12.16 2.28 -18.98
CA LYS A 109 13.58 2.25 -19.35
C LYS A 109 13.79 1.22 -20.45
N GLU A 110 14.37 1.62 -21.57
CA GLU A 110 14.69 0.72 -22.70
C GLU A 110 13.44 -0.03 -23.23
N GLY A 111 12.27 0.62 -23.20
CA GLY A 111 11.00 0.03 -23.65
C GLY A 111 10.38 -0.98 -22.68
N ALA A 112 10.92 -1.10 -21.46
CA ALA A 112 10.39 -1.96 -20.41
C ALA A 112 10.00 -1.14 -19.18
N LEU A 113 8.92 -1.54 -18.53
CA LEU A 113 8.52 -0.98 -17.23
C LEU A 113 9.43 -1.53 -16.13
N THR A 114 10.01 -0.64 -15.32
CA THR A 114 10.86 -0.99 -14.18
C THR A 114 10.53 -0.12 -12.97
N ALA A 115 10.97 -0.54 -11.78
CA ALA A 115 11.02 0.29 -10.58
C ALA A 115 12.35 1.04 -10.50
N ILE A 116 12.36 2.25 -9.95
CA ILE A 116 13.58 3.01 -9.64
C ILE A 116 14.38 2.24 -8.56
N PRO A 117 15.66 1.90 -8.79
CA PRO A 117 16.47 1.19 -7.80
C PRO A 117 16.58 1.95 -6.47
N GLY A 118 16.24 1.28 -5.36
CA GLY A 118 16.32 1.83 -4.01
C GLY A 118 15.17 2.77 -3.62
N TYR A 119 14.21 3.01 -4.52
CA TYR A 119 13.00 3.75 -4.18
C TYR A 119 12.08 2.88 -3.31
N ASN A 120 11.54 3.45 -2.24
CA ASN A 120 10.61 2.76 -1.34
C ASN A 120 9.27 3.50 -1.35
N HIS A 121 8.29 2.98 -2.10
CA HIS A 121 6.98 3.62 -2.21
C HIS A 121 6.25 3.75 -0.88
N ALA A 122 6.44 2.83 0.07
CA ALA A 122 5.78 2.91 1.37
C ALA A 122 6.27 4.11 2.19
N ILE A 123 7.59 4.28 2.28
CA ILE A 123 8.20 5.42 2.97
C ILE A 123 7.83 6.73 2.26
N GLU A 124 7.89 6.76 0.93
CA GLU A 124 7.57 7.96 0.17
C GLU A 124 6.08 8.33 0.25
N ALA A 125 5.16 7.37 0.18
CA ALA A 125 3.74 7.63 0.34
C ALA A 125 3.43 8.18 1.75
N GLY A 126 4.03 7.63 2.80
CA GLY A 126 3.92 8.16 4.16
C GLY A 126 4.47 9.59 4.30
N ARG A 127 5.63 9.86 3.69
CA ARG A 127 6.23 11.21 3.62
C ARG A 127 5.29 12.21 2.92
N ILE A 128 4.71 11.83 1.79
CA ILE A 128 3.76 12.65 1.02
C ILE A 128 2.50 12.94 1.84
N VAL A 129 1.95 11.93 2.53
CA VAL A 129 0.80 12.12 3.43
C VAL A 129 1.09 13.16 4.50
N ARG A 130 2.28 13.13 5.12
CA ARG A 130 2.67 14.16 6.10
C ARG A 130 2.83 15.54 5.47
N GLU A 131 3.46 15.62 4.30
CA GLU A 131 3.65 16.88 3.56
C GLU A 131 2.30 17.55 3.23
N LEU A 132 1.28 16.76 2.91
CA LEU A 132 -0.08 17.23 2.64
C LEU A 132 -0.94 17.43 3.89
N GLY A 133 -0.36 17.34 5.10
CA GLY A 133 -1.05 17.60 6.37
C GLY A 133 -1.94 16.46 6.87
N GLY A 134 -1.67 15.22 6.42
CA GLY A 134 -2.29 14.01 6.93
C GLY A 134 -1.85 13.66 8.36
N PRO A 135 -2.66 12.89 9.11
CA PRO A 135 -2.38 12.55 10.49
C PRO A 135 -1.30 11.45 10.59
N GLU A 136 -0.53 11.46 11.68
CA GLU A 136 0.58 10.52 11.90
C GLU A 136 0.15 9.04 11.89
N PRO A 137 -1.00 8.62 12.49
CA PRO A 137 -1.46 7.24 12.39
C PRO A 137 -1.62 6.76 10.94
N LEU A 138 -2.18 7.61 10.06
CA LEU A 138 -2.33 7.29 8.64
C LEU A 138 -0.96 7.11 7.97
N ALA A 139 -0.04 8.06 8.18
CA ALA A 139 1.29 8.01 7.60
C ALA A 139 2.04 6.74 8.07
N HIS A 140 1.98 6.42 9.35
CA HIS A 140 2.65 5.25 9.91
C HIS A 140 2.06 3.92 9.39
N MET A 141 0.74 3.81 9.24
CA MET A 141 0.11 2.65 8.57
C MET A 141 0.69 2.43 7.17
N ILE A 142 0.86 3.52 6.42
CA ILE A 142 1.39 3.48 5.05
C ILE A 142 2.89 3.15 5.07
N GLU A 143 3.70 3.74 5.92
CA GLU A 143 5.14 3.42 5.92
C GLU A 143 5.43 1.96 6.28
N ALA A 144 4.59 1.39 7.16
CA ALA A 144 4.72 0.02 7.62
C ALA A 144 4.01 -1.00 6.73
N HIS A 145 3.32 -0.63 5.65
CA HIS A 145 2.46 -1.57 4.91
C HIS A 145 3.24 -2.56 4.04
N SER A 146 4.47 -2.22 3.64
CA SER A 146 5.18 -2.95 2.59
C SER A 146 6.34 -3.78 3.13
N PHE A 147 6.44 -4.96 2.56
CA PHE A 147 7.58 -5.85 2.69
C PHE A 147 8.68 -5.60 1.65
N ALA A 148 8.46 -4.64 0.73
CA ALA A 148 9.42 -4.23 -0.27
C ALA A 148 10.42 -3.22 0.34
N GLY A 149 11.71 -3.59 0.35
CA GLY A 149 12.77 -2.75 0.91
C GLY A 149 12.90 -2.89 2.43
N ALA A 150 13.48 -1.89 3.08
CA ALA A 150 13.70 -1.91 4.53
C ALA A 150 12.36 -1.90 5.29
N LEU A 151 12.14 -2.92 6.11
CA LEU A 151 10.93 -3.06 6.89
C LEU A 151 10.81 -1.97 7.97
N VAL A 152 9.76 -1.15 7.87
CA VAL A 152 9.29 -0.32 8.97
C VAL A 152 8.44 -1.21 9.88
N VAL A 153 8.93 -1.46 11.09
CA VAL A 153 8.21 -2.33 12.04
C VAL A 153 6.97 -1.59 12.55
N PRO A 154 5.75 -2.14 12.37
CA PRO A 154 4.54 -1.48 12.85
C PRO A 154 4.56 -1.37 14.38
N ARG A 155 4.38 -0.15 14.89
CA ARG A 155 4.32 0.16 16.33
C ARG A 155 2.90 0.46 16.86
N THR A 156 1.90 0.42 16.00
CA THR A 156 0.50 0.71 16.32
C THR A 156 -0.38 -0.43 15.81
N ARG A 157 -1.54 -0.61 16.46
CA ARG A 157 -2.47 -1.71 16.18
C ARG A 157 -3.00 -1.65 14.74
N ASP A 158 -3.30 -0.45 14.29
CA ASP A 158 -3.74 -0.07 12.95
C ASP A 158 -2.66 -0.41 11.91
N ALA A 159 -1.42 0.03 12.12
CA ALA A 159 -0.31 -0.31 11.23
C ALA A 159 -0.03 -1.82 11.18
N GLN A 160 -0.11 -2.52 12.31
CA GLN A 160 0.10 -3.98 12.35
C GLN A 160 -0.98 -4.73 11.57
N LEU A 161 -2.25 -4.36 11.72
CA LEU A 161 -3.35 -4.96 10.98
C LEU A 161 -3.27 -4.60 9.49
N PHE A 162 -2.90 -3.36 9.17
CA PHE A 162 -2.78 -2.89 7.80
C PHE A 162 -1.63 -3.56 7.03
N LEU A 163 -0.48 -3.79 7.68
CA LEU A 163 0.62 -4.58 7.11
C LEU A 163 0.17 -5.99 6.70
N MET A 164 -0.68 -6.63 7.51
CA MET A 164 -1.19 -7.97 7.19
C MET A 164 -2.31 -7.97 6.14
N LEU A 165 -2.96 -6.83 5.95
CA LEU A 165 -4.05 -6.66 5.00
C LEU A 165 -3.56 -6.61 3.55
N ASP A 166 -2.48 -5.87 3.29
CA ASP A 166 -1.87 -5.72 1.97
C ASP A 166 -1.65 -7.06 1.22
N PRO A 167 -0.92 -8.03 1.80
CA PRO A 167 -0.67 -9.31 1.13
C PRO A 167 -1.93 -10.14 0.87
N MET A 168 -2.98 -9.98 1.67
CA MET A 168 -4.29 -10.64 1.44
C MET A 168 -5.02 -10.07 0.23
N CYS A 169 -4.69 -8.85 -0.18
CA CYS A 169 -5.34 -8.11 -1.25
C CYS A 169 -4.59 -8.20 -2.58
N LEU A 170 -3.58 -9.06 -2.68
CA LEU A 170 -2.84 -9.33 -3.91
C LEU A 170 -3.31 -10.65 -4.53
N ASN A 171 -3.60 -10.64 -5.82
CA ASN A 171 -3.90 -11.85 -6.58
C ASN A 171 -2.61 -12.61 -6.92
N VAL A 172 -1.93 -13.12 -5.89
CA VAL A 172 -0.70 -13.92 -6.02
C VAL A 172 -0.74 -15.09 -5.05
N PHE A 173 -1.00 -16.27 -5.60
CA PHE A 173 -1.14 -17.51 -4.85
C PHE A 173 0.03 -18.48 -5.11
N PRO A 174 0.33 -19.41 -4.18
CA PRO A 174 1.44 -20.35 -4.31
C PRO A 174 1.42 -21.19 -5.60
N GLU A 175 0.23 -21.47 -6.14
CA GLU A 175 0.06 -22.20 -7.40
C GLU A 175 0.58 -21.42 -8.61
N GLN A 176 0.83 -20.12 -8.45
CA GLN A 176 1.32 -19.19 -9.46
C GLN A 176 2.80 -18.81 -9.26
N GLY A 177 3.48 -19.42 -8.28
CA GLY A 177 4.86 -19.14 -7.91
C GLY A 177 5.02 -18.86 -6.41
N PRO A 178 6.19 -18.35 -5.96
CA PRO A 178 6.44 -18.11 -4.54
C PRO A 178 5.37 -17.22 -3.92
N GLY A 179 4.78 -17.66 -2.81
CA GLY A 179 3.73 -16.92 -2.10
C GLY A 179 4.22 -15.61 -1.49
N VAL A 180 3.31 -14.78 -0.99
CA VAL A 180 3.69 -13.45 -0.45
C VAL A 180 4.63 -13.53 0.75
N VAL A 181 4.44 -14.52 1.62
CA VAL A 181 5.34 -14.78 2.76
C VAL A 181 6.73 -15.18 2.27
N GLU A 182 6.82 -16.10 1.31
CA GLU A 182 8.11 -16.56 0.77
C GLU A 182 8.86 -15.43 0.06
N ARG A 183 8.15 -14.59 -0.71
CA ARG A 183 8.73 -13.40 -1.34
C ARG A 183 9.24 -12.41 -0.29
N HIS A 184 8.48 -12.19 0.80
CA HIS A 184 8.91 -11.33 1.90
C HIS A 184 10.19 -11.86 2.57
N LEU A 185 10.19 -13.15 2.94
CA LEU A 185 11.33 -13.81 3.58
C LEU A 185 12.58 -13.69 2.69
N LYS A 186 12.44 -13.98 1.39
CA LYS A 186 13.55 -13.86 0.44
C LYS A 186 14.02 -12.41 0.28
N ALA A 187 13.11 -11.45 0.12
CA ALA A 187 13.46 -10.04 -0.06
C ALA A 187 14.19 -9.44 1.16
N ASN A 188 13.98 -10.02 2.35
CA ASN A 188 14.57 -9.58 3.60
C ASN A 188 15.73 -10.48 4.07
N GLY A 189 16.25 -11.35 3.20
CA GLY A 189 17.43 -12.17 3.48
C GLY A 189 17.23 -13.15 4.64
N TRP A 190 16.03 -13.70 4.81
CA TRP A 190 15.74 -14.71 5.84
C TRP A 190 16.39 -16.08 5.54
N ASP A 191 16.94 -16.25 4.35
CA ASP A 191 17.84 -17.33 3.98
C ASP A 191 19.28 -17.12 4.51
N ASP A 192 19.63 -15.89 4.95
CA ASP A 192 20.91 -15.62 5.62
C ASP A 192 20.87 -16.14 7.07
N PRO A 193 21.77 -17.08 7.46
CA PRO A 193 21.91 -17.54 8.84
C PRO A 193 22.03 -16.42 9.88
N LYS A 194 22.65 -15.29 9.52
CA LYS A 194 22.80 -14.13 10.41
C LYS A 194 21.47 -13.42 10.68
N THR A 195 20.60 -13.33 9.67
CA THR A 195 19.24 -12.79 9.83
C THR A 195 18.44 -13.67 10.76
N LEU A 196 18.51 -14.99 10.57
CA LEU A 196 17.82 -15.96 11.43
C LEU A 196 18.27 -15.86 12.89
N GLU A 197 19.57 -15.73 13.14
CA GLU A 197 20.12 -15.60 14.49
C GLU A 197 19.63 -14.34 15.22
N ARG A 198 19.50 -13.21 14.51
CA ARG A 198 18.99 -11.94 15.05
C ARG A 198 17.54 -12.04 15.56
N TYR A 199 16.72 -12.88 14.93
CA TYR A 199 15.30 -13.03 15.24
C TYR A 199 14.95 -14.34 15.96
N ARG A 200 15.95 -15.15 16.36
CA ARG A 200 15.70 -16.31 17.23
C ARG A 200 15.06 -15.84 18.52
N SER A 201 13.93 -16.44 18.87
CA SER A 201 13.34 -16.25 20.20
C SER A 201 14.37 -16.69 21.25
N PRO A 202 14.57 -15.91 22.34
CA PRO A 202 15.44 -16.34 23.42
C PRO A 202 14.96 -17.69 23.97
N GLY A 203 15.76 -18.75 23.79
CA GLY A 203 15.46 -20.10 24.29
C GLY A 203 15.08 -21.16 23.23
N ALA A 204 15.21 -20.86 21.93
CA ALA A 204 15.13 -21.86 20.85
C ALA A 204 16.51 -22.44 20.49
#